data_AF-A0A0R3JYH9-F1
#
_entry.id   AF-A0A0R3JYH9-F1
#
_cell.length_a   1.000
_cell.length_b   1.000
_cell.length_c   1.000
_cell.angle_alpha   90.00
_cell.angle_beta   90.00
_cell.angle_gamma   90.00
#
_symmetry.space_group_name_H-M   'P 1'
#
loop_
_entity.id
_entity.type
_entity.pdbx_description
1 polymer ?
#
loop_
_entity_poly.entity_id
_entity_poly.type
_entity_poly.pdbx_seq_one_letter_code
_entity_poly.pdbx_strand_id
1 'polypeptide(L)'
;MFWYQLGIITAIVIVSVIIFNYLRPFLLKTNIKKSHLIILLIVLLILPPFLGNLYKAPVVQYTQMLLVSLTTLAFVDFLNIEKTNKNKKIIGRPKPKPNRIKDKKNNIDK
;
A
#
# COMPACT_ATOMS: atom_id res chain seq x y z
N MET A 1 22.71 6.78 25.15
CA MET A 1 21.41 6.07 25.07
C MET A 1 20.69 6.30 23.74
N PHE A 2 20.53 7.53 23.27
CA PHE A 2 19.85 7.84 22.00
C PHE A 2 20.39 7.06 20.78
N TRP A 3 21.71 7.07 20.56
CA TRP A 3 22.35 6.36 19.44
C TRP A 3 22.10 4.85 19.44
N TYR A 4 22.00 4.24 20.62
CA TYR A 4 21.71 2.82 20.77
C TYR A 4 20.27 2.50 20.37
N GLN A 5 19.31 3.31 20.83
CA GLN A 5 17.91 3.18 20.43
C GLN A 5 17.73 3.41 18.93
N LEU A 6 18.43 4.38 18.36
CA LEU A 6 18.41 4.64 16.91
C LEU A 6 18.99 3.45 16.12
N GLY A 7 20.05 2.83 16.62
CA GLY A 7 20.61 1.58 16.06
C GLY A 7 19.60 0.43 16.08
N ILE A 8 18.87 0.24 17.17
CA ILE A 8 17.82 -0.80 17.26
C ILE A 8 16.69 -0.53 16.27
N ILE A 9 16.20 0.72 16.20
CA ILE A 9 15.10 1.08 15.30
C ILE A 9 15.51 0.88 13.84
N THR A 10 16.71 1.33 13.46
CA THR A 10 17.22 1.14 12.09
C THR A 10 17.40 -0.34 11.75
N ALA A 11 17.90 -1.16 12.68
CA ALA A 11 17.98 -2.61 12.50
C ALA A 11 16.58 -3.23 12.27
N ILE A 12 15.58 -2.86 13.07
CA ILE A 12 14.20 -3.33 12.90
C ILE A 12 13.66 -2.96 11.51
N VAL A 13 13.87 -1.72 11.06
CA VAL A 13 13.41 -1.28 9.73
C VAL A 13 14.05 -2.10 8.62
N ILE A 14 15.38 -2.31 8.67
CA ILE A 14 16.10 -3.13 7.68
C ILE A 14 15.53 -4.56 7.65
N VAL A 15 15.36 -5.17 8.83
CA VAL A 15 14.79 -6.52 8.98
C VAL A 15 13.36 -6.58 8.45
N SER A 16 12.52 -5.58 8.75
CA SER A 16 11.15 -5.49 8.25
C SER A 16 11.10 -5.40 6.73
N VAL A 17 11.99 -4.64 6.09
CA VAL A 17 12.05 -4.54 4.61
C VAL A 17 12.44 -5.88 3.99
N ILE A 18 13.44 -6.55 4.56
CA ILE A 18 13.88 -7.87 4.09
C ILE A 18 12.72 -8.87 4.18
N ILE A 19 12.11 -8.99 5.37
CA ILE A 19 10.98 -9.91 5.60
C ILE A 19 9.80 -9.56 4.69
N PHE A 20 9.51 -8.27 4.50
CA PHE A 20 8.45 -7.82 3.61
C PHE A 20 8.70 -8.26 2.17
N ASN A 21 9.92 -8.14 1.65
CA ASN A 21 10.24 -8.60 0.29
C ASN A 21 10.01 -10.10 0.11
N TYR A 22 10.30 -10.91 1.13
CA TYR A 22 10.00 -12.35 1.11
C TYR A 22 8.49 -12.64 1.19
N LEU A 23 7.72 -11.87 1.97
CA LEU A 23 6.28 -12.03 2.13
C LEU A 23 5.46 -11.49 0.95
N ARG A 24 5.96 -10.46 0.26
CA ARG A 24 5.30 -9.76 -0.84
C ARG A 24 4.71 -10.69 -1.91
N PRO A 25 5.43 -11.67 -2.48
CA PRO A 25 4.84 -12.57 -3.48
C PRO A 25 3.66 -13.38 -2.94
N PHE A 26 3.68 -13.77 -1.66
CA PHE A 26 2.57 -14.47 -1.03
C PHE A 26 1.38 -13.55 -0.81
N LEU A 27 1.61 -12.32 -0.35
CA LEU A 27 0.57 -11.32 -0.13
C LEU A 27 -0.17 -10.96 -1.42
N LEU A 28 0.55 -10.90 -2.55
CA LEU A 28 -0.06 -10.64 -3.86
C LEU A 28 -0.82 -11.84 -4.43
N LYS A 29 -0.41 -13.06 -4.08
CA LYS A 29 -1.12 -14.29 -4.48
C LYS A 29 -2.43 -14.45 -3.72
N THR A 30 -2.49 -13.94 -2.49
CA THR A 30 -3.71 -13.93 -1.68
C THR A 30 -4.61 -12.75 -2.06
N ASN A 31 -5.91 -12.98 -2.28
CA ASN A 31 -6.92 -11.93 -2.53
C ASN A 31 -7.27 -11.13 -1.26
N ILE A 32 -6.26 -10.60 -0.57
CA ILE A 32 -6.43 -9.81 0.65
C ILE A 32 -7.04 -8.46 0.27
N LYS A 33 -8.15 -8.07 0.90
CA LYS A 33 -8.75 -6.74 0.71
C LYS A 33 -8.06 -5.73 1.61
N LYS A 34 -7.93 -4.47 1.15
CA LYS A 34 -7.37 -3.36 1.94
C LYS A 34 -7.99 -3.19 3.34
N SER A 35 -9.28 -3.49 3.47
CA SER A 35 -9.99 -3.41 4.75
C SER A 35 -9.39 -4.34 5.80
N HIS A 36 -8.88 -5.51 5.40
CA HIS A 36 -8.29 -6.48 6.32
C HIS A 36 -6.97 -5.94 6.88
N LEU A 37 -6.16 -5.28 6.04
CA LEU A 37 -4.92 -4.62 6.49
C LEU A 37 -5.20 -3.46 7.44
N ILE A 38 -6.23 -2.66 7.17
CA ILE A 38 -6.63 -1.55 8.04
C ILE A 38 -7.10 -2.08 9.41
N ILE A 39 -7.97 -3.09 9.42
CA ILE A 39 -8.45 -3.71 10.66
C ILE A 39 -7.28 -4.29 11.45
N LEU A 40 -6.37 -5.02 10.78
CA LEU A 40 -5.19 -5.59 11.41
C LEU A 40 -4.30 -4.51 12.04
N LEU A 41 -4.10 -3.40 11.34
CA LEU A 41 -3.30 -2.28 11.84
C LEU A 41 -3.94 -1.62 13.06
N ILE A 42 -5.27 -1.43 13.06
CA ILE A 42 -6.02 -0.93 14.22
C ILE A 42 -5.89 -1.87 15.41
N VAL A 43 -6.04 -3.18 15.19
CA VAL A 43 -5.89 -4.19 16.26
C VAL A 43 -4.48 -4.13 16.84
N LEU A 44 -3.44 -4.08 16.01
CA LEU A 44 -2.05 -3.97 16.46
C LEU A 44 -1.79 -2.67 17.24
N LEU A 45 -2.44 -1.56 16.88
CA LEU A 45 -2.28 -0.28 17.57
C LEU A 45 -2.95 -0.26 18.94
N ILE A 46 -4.09 -0.93 19.05
CA ILE A 46 -4.90 -1.00 20.26
C ILE A 46 -4.37 -2.07 21.22
N LEU A 47 -3.58 -3.04 20.75
CA LEU A 47 -3.07 -4.16 21.54
C LEU A 47 -2.20 -3.81 22.78
N PRO A 48 -1.27 -2.83 22.74
CA PRO A 48 -0.37 -2.53 23.87
C PRO A 48 -1.04 -2.36 25.23
N PRO A 49 -2.10 -1.54 25.40
CA PRO A 49 -2.76 -1.37 26.69
C PRO A 49 -3.37 -2.67 27.23
N PHE A 50 -3.76 -3.63 26.38
CA PHE A 50 -4.33 -4.91 26.82
C PHE A 50 -3.26 -5.93 27.24
N LEU A 51 -2.03 -5.79 26.75
CA LEU A 51 -0.91 -6.67 27.08
C LEU A 51 -0.31 -6.38 28.48
N GLY A 52 -0.58 -5.20 29.04
CA GLY A 52 -0.18 -4.83 30.40
C GLY A 52 1.31 -5.09 30.69
N ASN A 53 1.60 -5.95 31.67
CA ASN A 53 2.96 -6.30 32.08
C ASN A 53 3.76 -7.06 31.01
N LEU A 54 3.12 -7.77 30.08
CA LEU A 54 3.82 -8.46 28.99
C LEU A 54 4.46 -7.45 28.03
N TYR A 55 3.85 -6.28 27.87
CA TYR A 55 4.39 -5.23 27.03
C TYR A 55 5.65 -4.57 27.61
N LYS A 56 5.99 -4.83 28.88
CA LYS A 56 7.26 -4.36 29.47
C LYS A 56 8.46 -5.16 28.97
N ALA A 57 8.25 -6.35 28.43
CA ALA A 57 9.31 -7.15 27.86
C ALA A 57 9.79 -6.54 26.53
N PRO A 58 11.10 -6.24 26.37
CA PRO A 58 11.63 -5.63 25.15
C PRO A 58 11.32 -6.44 23.89
N VAL A 59 11.37 -7.77 24.01
CA VAL A 59 11.05 -8.70 22.91
C VAL A 59 9.63 -8.47 22.38
N VAL A 60 8.66 -8.27 23.27
CA VAL A 60 7.25 -8.05 22.88
C VAL A 60 7.09 -6.70 22.19
N GLN A 61 7.76 -5.65 22.70
CA GLN A 61 7.74 -4.33 22.08
C GLN A 61 8.33 -4.35 20.66
N TYR A 62 9.50 -4.98 20.50
CA TYR A 62 10.16 -5.09 19.19
C TYR A 62 9.36 -5.95 18.21
N THR A 63 8.75 -7.03 18.69
CA THR A 63 7.88 -7.89 17.87
C THR A 63 6.66 -7.11 17.39
N GLN A 64 6.02 -6.35 18.27
CA GLN A 64 4.89 -5.50 17.87
C GLN A 64 5.34 -4.44 16.87
N MET A 65 6.46 -3.77 17.11
CA MET A 65 6.99 -2.75 16.22
C MET A 65 7.25 -3.33 14.82
N LEU A 66 7.83 -4.53 14.75
CA LEU A 66 8.06 -5.27 13.51
C LEU A 66 6.74 -5.60 12.80
N LEU A 67 5.73 -6.10 13.53
CA LEU A 67 4.39 -6.38 12.97
C LEU A 67 3.72 -5.13 12.41
N VAL A 68 3.78 -4.01 13.13
CA VAL A 68 3.23 -2.72 12.69
C VAL A 68 3.97 -2.23 11.44
N SER A 69 5.30 -2.33 11.41
CA SER A 69 6.09 -1.97 10.22
C SER A 69 5.70 -2.84 9.01
N LEU A 70 5.63 -4.17 9.16
CA LEU A 70 5.25 -5.07 8.06
C LEU A 70 3.85 -4.78 7.51
N THR A 71 2.88 -4.59 8.39
CA THR A 71 1.50 -4.28 8.01
C THR A 71 1.39 -2.91 7.32
N THR A 72 2.17 -1.93 7.77
CA THR A 72 2.24 -0.61 7.13
C THR A 72 2.87 -0.71 5.73
N LEU A 73 3.98 -1.45 5.57
CA LEU A 73 4.60 -1.69 4.27
C LEU A 73 3.62 -2.37 3.30
N ALA A 74 2.92 -3.40 3.77
CA ALA A 74 1.89 -4.08 2.97
C ALA A 74 0.78 -3.11 2.56
N PHE A 75 0.28 -2.28 3.48
CA PHE A 75 -0.76 -1.30 3.17
C PHE A 75 -0.32 -0.30 2.10
N VAL A 76 0.90 0.23 2.21
CA VAL A 76 1.45 1.18 1.22
C VAL A 76 1.62 0.52 -0.15
N ASP A 77 2.11 -0.72 -0.22
CA ASP A 77 2.24 -1.47 -1.49
C ASP A 77 0.86 -1.70 -2.13
N PHE A 78 -0.17 -2.04 -1.35
CA PHE A 78 -1.55 -2.14 -1.83
C PHE A 78 -2.08 -0.82 -2.42
N LEU A 79 -1.81 0.31 -1.76
CA LEU A 79 -2.18 1.64 -2.28
C LEU A 79 -1.47 1.94 -3.60
N ASN A 80 -0.19 1.59 -3.72
CA ASN A 80 0.58 1.79 -4.95
C ASN A 80 0.03 0.91 -6.09
N ILE A 81 -0.35 -0.33 -5.81
CA ILE A 81 -0.97 -1.23 -6.78
C ILE A 81 -2.33 -0.71 -7.24
N GLU A 82 -3.17 -0.20 -6.34
CA GLU A 82 -4.45 0.41 -6.73
C GLU A 82 -4.25 1.63 -7.64
N LYS A 83 -3.29 2.51 -7.32
CA LYS A 83 -2.96 3.68 -8.15
C LYS A 83 -2.48 3.27 -9.54
N THR A 84 -1.57 2.30 -9.62
CA THR A 84 -1.06 1.81 -10.90
C THR A 84 -2.16 1.17 -11.74
N ASN A 85 -3.06 0.40 -11.14
CA ASN A 85 -4.20 -0.22 -11.84
C ASN A 85 -5.19 0.81 -12.39
N LYS A 86 -5.51 1.87 -11.63
CA LYS A 86 -6.39 2.96 -12.10
C LYS A 86 -5.76 3.76 -13.26
N ASN A 87 -4.44 3.88 -13.28
CA ASN A 87 -3.70 4.61 -14.30
C ASN A 87 -3.36 3.76 -15.55
N LYS A 88 -3.77 2.49 -15.61
CA LYS A 88 -3.56 1.67 -16.81
C LYS A 88 -4.32 2.30 -17.99
N LYS A 89 -3.57 2.66 -19.05
CA LYS A 89 -4.19 3.10 -20.31
C LYS A 89 -5.11 2.00 -20.81
N ILE A 90 -6.36 2.36 -21.12
CA ILE A 90 -7.33 1.44 -21.71
C ILE A 90 -6.84 1.15 -23.14
N ILE A 91 -6.07 0.07 -23.31
CA ILE A 91 -5.62 -0.42 -24.61
C ILE A 91 -6.85 -1.09 -25.25
N GLY A 92 -7.27 -0.57 -26.41
CA GLY A 92 -8.43 -1.10 -27.14
C GLY A 92 -9.71 -0.26 -27.05
N ARG A 93 -9.65 1.01 -26.60
CA ARG A 93 -10.76 1.92 -26.90
C ARG A 93 -10.96 1.94 -28.43
N PRO A 94 -12.18 1.66 -28.94
CA PRO A 94 -12.45 1.75 -30.36
C PRO A 94 -12.06 3.16 -30.83
N LYS A 95 -11.34 3.24 -31.96
CA LYS A 95 -10.98 4.54 -32.54
C LYS A 95 -12.26 5.37 -32.68
N PRO A 96 -12.23 6.66 -32.30
CA PRO A 96 -13.40 7.52 -32.46
C PRO A 96 -13.85 7.47 -33.92
N LYS A 97 -15.16 7.36 -34.13
CA LYS A 97 -15.74 7.39 -35.47
C LYS A 97 -15.26 8.67 -36.16
N PRO A 98 -14.73 8.60 -37.39
CA PRO A 98 -14.25 9.79 -38.08
C PRO A 98 -15.38 10.82 -38.12
N ASN A 99 -15.07 12.04 -37.67
CA ASN A 99 -16.02 13.14 -37.68
C ASN A 99 -16.29 13.46 -39.15
N ARG A 100 -17.52 13.24 -39.62
CA ARG A 100 -17.90 13.64 -40.98
C ARG A 100 -17.81 15.16 -41.03
N ILE A 101 -16.79 15.68 -41.72
CA ILE A 101 -16.74 17.09 -42.11
C ILE A 101 -18.02 17.34 -42.89
N LYS A 102 -18.96 18.08 -42.29
CA LYS A 102 -20.09 18.63 -43.03
C LYS A 102 -19.52 19.76 -43.85
N ASP A 103 -19.34 19.53 -45.15
CA ASP A 103 -19.06 20.59 -46.09
C ASP A 103 -20.18 21.63 -45.98
N LYS A 104 -19.90 22.74 -45.27
CA LYS A 104 -20.64 23.99 -45.47
C LYS A 104 -20.17 24.57 -46.79
N LYS A 105 -20.60 23.96 -47.90
CA LYS A 105 -20.55 24.62 -49.21
C LYS A 105 -21.92 25.22 -49.46
N ASN A 106 -21.91 26.50 -49.81
CA ASN A 106 -23.01 27.31 -50.36
C ASN A 106 -23.96 27.95 -49.33
N ASN A 107 -23.63 29.18 -48.94
CA ASN A 107 -24.43 30.35 -49.33
C ASN A 107 -23.65 31.60 -48.93
N ILE A 108 -22.72 31.98 -49.81
CA ILE A 108 -22.31 33.36 -50.00
C ILE A 108 -23.11 33.80 -51.24
N ASP A 109 -23.75 34.96 -51.13
CA ASP A 109 -24.48 35.71 -52.15
C ASP A 109 -25.92 35.29 -52.48
N LYS A 110 -26.88 35.95 -51.79
CA LYS A 110 -28.02 36.64 -52.42
C LYS A 110 -28.50 37.77 -51.51
#